data_AF-A0A1B7K0F7-F1
#
_entry.id   AF-A0A1B7K0F7-F1
#
_cell.length_a   1.000
_cell.length_b   1.000
_cell.length_c   1.000
_cell.angle_alpha   90.00
_cell.angle_beta   90.00
_cell.angle_gamma   90.00
#
_symmetry.space_group_name_H-M   'P 1'
#
loop_
_entity.id
_entity.type
_entity.pdbx_description
1 polymer ?
#
loop_
_entity_poly.entity_id
_entity_poly.type
_entity_poly.pdbx_seq_one_letter_code
_entity_poly.pdbx_strand_id
1 'polypeptide(L)'
;MEKLQQLASTIAQIYVDGLKAETGTTLVTYNGITGEVIPELLAAGLFDNAVHIVKTDGEQIDVEGKAFNLLSPLINLSTKPYSLTERAYNVINFLNTKALKARNILSNKTNCN
;
A
#
# COMPACT_ATOMS: atom_id res chain seq x y z
N MET A 1 -17.53 -3.93 -3.31
CA MET A 1 -16.13 -3.47 -3.27
C MET A 1 -15.81 -2.60 -2.06
N GLU A 2 -16.82 -2.17 -1.28
CA GLU A 2 -16.65 -1.27 -0.14
C GLU A 2 -15.81 -1.87 1.00
N LYS A 3 -15.95 -3.17 1.29
CA LYS A 3 -15.21 -3.82 2.39
C LYS A 3 -13.71 -3.86 2.11
N LEU A 4 -13.35 -4.17 0.86
CA LEU A 4 -11.97 -4.18 0.42
C LEU A 4 -11.36 -2.79 0.48
N GLN A 5 -12.10 -1.78 0.01
CA GLN A 5 -11.66 -0.38 0.05
C GLN A 5 -11.43 0.09 1.49
N GLN A 6 -12.37 -0.20 2.40
CA GLN A 6 -12.24 0.15 3.81
C GLN A 6 -11.02 -0.51 4.47
N LEU A 7 -10.78 -1.79 4.18
CA LEU A 7 -9.61 -2.51 4.68
C LEU A 7 -8.30 -1.90 4.17
N ALA A 8 -8.21 -1.62 2.87
CA ALA A 8 -7.03 -0.99 2.26
C ALA A 8 -6.74 0.40 2.88
N SER A 9 -7.78 1.22 3.04
CA SER A 9 -7.67 2.54 3.69
C SER A 9 -7.23 2.44 5.14
N THR A 10 -7.75 1.45 5.89
CA THR A 10 -7.38 1.24 7.29
C THR A 10 -5.91 0.84 7.42
N ILE A 11 -5.43 -0.08 6.58
CA ILE A 11 -4.02 -0.49 6.56
C ILE A 11 -3.12 0.70 6.22
N ALA A 12 -3.47 1.48 5.20
CA ALA A 12 -2.70 2.65 4.79
C ALA A 12 -2.64 3.71 5.89
N GLN A 13 -3.75 3.97 6.57
CA GLN A 13 -3.80 4.96 7.65
C GLN A 13 -2.93 4.53 8.84
N ILE A 14 -3.03 3.28 9.29
CA ILE A 14 -2.21 2.78 10.40
C ILE A 14 -0.72 2.89 10.05
N TYR A 15 -0.34 2.59 8.80
CA TYR A 15 1.05 2.72 8.35
C TYR A 15 1.54 4.17 8.45
N VAL A 16 0.77 5.12 7.92
CA VAL A 16 1.17 6.54 7.90
C VAL A 16 1.18 7.15 9.30
N ASP A 17 0.21 6.78 10.15
CA ASP A 17 0.19 7.20 11.55
C ASP A 17 1.42 6.66 12.31
N GLY A 18 1.79 5.40 12.07
CA GLY A 18 3.02 4.80 12.62
C GLY A 18 4.28 5.53 12.16
N LEU A 19 4.41 5.79 10.85
CA LEU A 19 5.55 6.51 10.28
C LEU A 19 5.69 7.93 10.87
N LYS A 20 4.56 8.63 11.03
CA LYS A 20 4.51 9.97 11.62
C LYS A 20 4.84 9.95 13.11
N ALA A 21 4.40 8.93 13.85
CA ALA A 21 4.72 8.76 15.25
C ALA A 21 6.22 8.46 15.48
N GLU A 22 6.82 7.64 14.61
CA GLU A 22 8.22 7.23 14.72
C GLU A 22 9.22 8.29 14.23
N THR A 23 8.89 9.00 13.15
CA THR A 23 9.84 9.88 12.45
C THR A 23 9.45 11.35 12.47
N GLY A 24 8.23 11.68 12.88
CA GLY A 24 7.65 13.02 12.75
C GLY A 24 7.21 13.38 11.33
N THR A 25 7.40 12.50 10.34
CA THR A 25 7.10 12.75 8.92
C THR A 25 6.36 11.58 8.28
N THR A 26 5.92 11.76 7.04
CA THR A 26 5.34 10.72 6.18
C THR A 26 6.29 10.33 5.04
N LEU A 27 7.58 10.69 5.17
CA LEU A 27 8.58 10.47 4.14
C LEU A 27 9.25 9.11 4.29
N VAL A 28 9.48 8.44 3.16
CA VAL A 28 10.24 7.20 3.07
C VAL A 28 11.35 7.35 2.04
N THR A 29 12.49 6.71 2.30
CA THR A 29 13.64 6.73 1.38
C THR A 29 14.01 5.32 0.99
N TYR A 30 13.99 5.03 -0.31
CA TYR A 30 14.42 3.75 -0.87
C TYR A 30 15.41 3.99 -2.01
N ASN A 31 16.56 3.31 -1.98
CA ASN A 31 17.63 3.46 -2.97
C ASN A 31 18.03 4.92 -3.24
N GLY A 32 18.07 5.76 -2.19
CA GLY A 32 18.41 7.18 -2.28
C GLY A 32 17.30 8.08 -2.84
N ILE A 33 16.12 7.52 -3.14
CA ILE A 33 14.95 8.30 -3.61
C ILE A 33 14.01 8.47 -2.42
N THR A 34 13.78 9.72 -2.03
CA THR A 34 12.82 10.08 -0.99
C THR A 34 11.49 10.47 -1.60
N GLY A 35 10.39 10.06 -0.97
CA GLY A 35 9.08 10.59 -1.29
C GLY A 35 8.08 10.43 -0.16
N GLU A 36 7.00 11.17 -0.27
CA GLU A 36 5.90 11.16 0.68
C GLU A 36 4.96 9.98 0.45
N VAL A 37 4.59 9.32 1.53
CA VAL A 37 3.53 8.31 1.55
C VAL A 37 2.20 8.99 1.87
N ILE A 38 1.36 9.09 0.85
CA ILE A 38 0.00 9.63 0.96
C ILE A 38 -0.97 8.47 1.22
N PRO A 39 -1.74 8.46 2.33
CA PRO A 39 -2.62 7.34 2.70
C PRO A 39 -3.56 6.92 1.58
N GLU A 40 -4.17 7.87 0.87
CA GLU A 40 -5.13 7.61 -0.20
C GLU A 40 -4.50 6.91 -1.39
N LEU A 41 -3.26 7.29 -1.74
CA LEU A 41 -2.51 6.65 -2.84
C LEU A 41 -2.03 5.26 -2.44
N LEU A 42 -1.61 5.08 -1.19
CA LEU A 42 -1.23 3.77 -0.68
C LEU A 42 -2.45 2.82 -0.63
N ALA A 43 -3.60 3.31 -0.17
CA ALA A 43 -4.85 2.55 -0.14
C ALA A 43 -5.28 2.13 -1.55
N ALA A 44 -5.24 3.06 -2.52
CA ALA A 44 -5.50 2.75 -3.93
C ALA A 44 -4.54 1.69 -4.47
N GLY A 45 -3.24 1.82 -4.18
CA GLY A 45 -2.23 0.83 -4.56
C GLY A 45 -2.50 -0.56 -3.97
N LEU A 46 -2.85 -0.65 -2.69
CA LEU A 46 -3.19 -1.93 -2.04
C LEU A 46 -4.44 -2.56 -2.67
N PHE A 47 -5.48 -1.75 -2.90
CA PHE A 47 -6.73 -2.18 -3.52
C PHE A 47 -6.50 -2.70 -4.94
N ASP A 48 -5.87 -1.89 -5.80
CA ASP A 48 -5.66 -2.21 -7.21
C ASP A 48 -4.78 -3.45 -7.38
N ASN A 49 -3.72 -3.59 -6.58
CA ASN A 49 -2.86 -4.77 -6.64
C ASN A 49 -3.60 -6.03 -6.19
N ALA A 50 -4.39 -5.98 -5.11
CA ALA A 50 -5.16 -7.13 -4.66
C ALA A 50 -6.21 -7.57 -5.70
N VAL A 51 -6.93 -6.61 -6.29
CA VAL A 51 -7.91 -6.88 -7.37
C VAL A 51 -7.21 -7.43 -8.61
N HIS A 52 -6.07 -6.86 -8.98
CA HIS A 52 -5.30 -7.29 -10.15
C HIS A 52 -4.86 -8.74 -10.02
N ILE A 53 -4.22 -9.11 -8.90
CA ILE A 53 -3.75 -10.48 -8.63
C ILE A 53 -4.90 -11.49 -8.77
N VAL A 54 -6.03 -11.20 -8.12
CA VAL A 54 -7.20 -12.09 -8.14
C VAL A 54 -7.76 -12.27 -9.54
N LYS A 55 -7.84 -11.19 -10.33
CA LYS A 55 -8.32 -11.26 -11.72
C LYS A 55 -7.35 -12.01 -12.62
N THR A 56 -6.04 -11.85 -12.44
CA THR A 56 -5.03 -12.58 -13.23
C THR A 56 -5.01 -14.08 -12.90
N ASP A 57 -5.43 -14.45 -11.69
CA ASP A 57 -5.63 -15.85 -11.28
C ASP A 57 -6.95 -16.45 -11.83
N GLY A 58 -7.69 -15.69 -12.65
CA GLY A 58 -8.88 -16.15 -13.36
C GLY A 58 -10.19 -16.03 -12.58
N GLU A 59 -10.18 -15.41 -11.39
CA GLU A 59 -11.42 -15.15 -10.66
C GLU A 59 -12.24 -14.02 -11.33
N GLN A 60 -13.54 -14.24 -11.47
CA GLN A 60 -14.47 -13.28 -12.07
C GLN A 60 -15.73 -13.05 -11.24
N ILE A 61 -16.06 -13.95 -10.31
CA ILE A 61 -17.30 -13.95 -9.55
C ILE A 61 -17.09 -13.30 -8.18
N ASP A 62 -16.11 -13.77 -7.39
CA ASP A 62 -15.81 -13.26 -6.05
C ASP A 62 -14.46 -12.53 -5.98
N VAL A 63 -14.34 -11.50 -6.81
CA VAL A 63 -13.10 -10.69 -6.85
C VAL A 63 -12.90 -9.96 -5.51
N GLU A 64 -13.96 -9.40 -4.92
CA GLU A 64 -13.87 -8.66 -3.66
C GLU A 64 -13.43 -9.55 -2.50
N GLY A 65 -14.08 -10.70 -2.30
CA GLY A 65 -13.79 -11.60 -1.19
C GLY A 65 -12.38 -12.17 -1.28
N LYS A 66 -11.93 -12.59 -2.47
CA LYS A 66 -10.56 -13.06 -2.66
C LYS A 66 -9.53 -11.96 -2.49
N ALA A 67 -9.79 -10.75 -2.98
CA ALA A 67 -8.87 -9.63 -2.79
C ALA A 67 -8.81 -9.20 -1.31
N PHE A 68 -9.94 -9.27 -0.60
CA PHE A 68 -10.00 -9.02 0.83
C PHE A 68 -9.14 -10.03 1.60
N ASN A 69 -9.16 -11.31 1.20
CA ASN A 69 -8.31 -12.35 1.80
C ASN A 69 -6.80 -12.14 1.55
N LEU A 70 -6.42 -11.38 0.53
CA LEU A 70 -5.01 -10.99 0.33
C LEU A 70 -4.58 -9.89 1.28
N LEU A 71 -5.47 -8.95 1.62
CA LEU A 71 -5.16 -7.81 2.49
C LEU A 71 -5.40 -8.09 3.98
N SER A 72 -6.33 -8.99 4.33
CA SER A 72 -6.68 -9.27 5.73
C SER A 72 -5.50 -9.73 6.60
N PRO A 73 -4.49 -10.48 6.10
CA PRO A 73 -3.32 -10.86 6.90
C PRO A 73 -2.33 -9.72 7.15
N LEU A 74 -2.54 -8.54 6.56
CA LEU A 74 -1.67 -7.38 6.74
C LEU A 74 -2.01 -6.59 8.02
N ILE A 75 -3.16 -6.86 8.64
CA ILE A 75 -3.59 -6.17 9.86
C ILE A 75 -3.83 -7.19 10.98
N ASN A 76 -3.31 -6.87 12.17
CA ASN A 76 -3.62 -7.58 13.40
C ASN A 76 -4.84 -6.92 14.06
N LEU A 77 -5.95 -7.66 14.11
CA LEU A 77 -7.21 -7.23 14.70
C LEU A 77 -7.42 -7.77 16.12
N SER A 78 -6.48 -8.54 16.66
CA SER A 78 -6.63 -9.22 17.96
C SER A 78 -6.56 -8.27 19.16
N THR A 79 -5.93 -7.11 19.02
CA THR A 79 -5.79 -6.11 20.10
C THR A 79 -5.99 -4.70 19.58
N LYS A 80 -6.46 -3.79 20.44
CA LYS A 80 -6.52 -2.35 20.17
C LYS A 80 -5.37 -1.62 20.88
N PRO A 81 -4.72 -0.62 20.25
CA PRO A 81 -4.92 -0.21 18.86
C PRO A 81 -4.50 -1.32 17.88
N TYR A 82 -5.20 -1.42 16.75
CA TYR A 82 -4.84 -2.38 15.69
C TYR A 82 -3.44 -2.05 15.18
N SER A 83 -2.70 -3.09 14.78
CA SER A 83 -1.32 -2.95 14.31
C SER A 83 -1.12 -3.66 12.99
N LEU A 84 -0.09 -3.26 12.27
CA LEU A 84 0.30 -3.91 11.04
C LEU A 84 1.20 -5.11 11.32
N THR A 85 1.05 -6.16 10.53
CA THR A 85 1.94 -7.33 10.57
C THR A 85 3.23 -7.04 9.84
N GLU A 86 4.29 -7.82 10.09
CA GLU A 86 5.55 -7.73 9.32
C GLU A 86 5.30 -7.87 7.80
N ARG A 87 4.37 -8.74 7.43
CA ARG A 87 3.95 -8.92 6.03
C ARG A 87 3.42 -7.63 5.41
N ALA A 88 2.69 -6.82 6.17
CA ALA A 88 2.20 -5.53 5.70
C ALA A 88 3.34 -4.59 5.34
N TYR A 89 4.34 -4.46 6.23
CA TYR A 89 5.50 -3.63 5.99
C TYR A 89 6.25 -4.08 4.72
N ASN A 90 6.41 -5.38 4.51
CA ASN A 90 7.04 -5.90 3.30
C ASN A 90 6.27 -5.54 2.02
N VAL A 91 4.93 -5.67 2.02
CA VAL A 91 4.09 -5.29 0.87
C VAL A 91 4.13 -3.79 0.63
N ILE A 92 3.96 -2.97 1.67
CA ILE A 92 3.96 -1.52 1.57
C ILE A 92 5.33 -1.00 1.09
N ASN A 93 6.43 -1.54 1.63
CA ASN A 93 7.78 -1.21 1.19
C ASN A 93 8.00 -1.53 -0.30
N PHE A 94 7.48 -2.68 -0.76
CA PHE A 94 7.52 -3.04 -2.17
C PHE A 94 6.74 -2.03 -3.04
N LEU A 95 5.52 -1.68 -2.65
CA LEU A 95 4.68 -0.71 -3.37
C LEU A 95 5.34 0.68 -3.41
N ASN A 96 5.84 1.18 -2.28
CA ASN A 96 6.55 2.45 -2.20
C ASN A 96 7.81 2.46 -3.09
N THR A 97 8.60 1.37 -3.05
CA THR A 97 9.78 1.25 -3.91
C THR A 97 9.41 1.31 -5.40
N LYS A 98 8.33 0.64 -5.82
CA LYS A 98 7.86 0.67 -7.21
C LYS A 98 7.35 2.06 -7.61
N ALA A 99 6.56 2.70 -6.74
CA ALA A 99 6.02 4.04 -6.97
C ALA A 99 7.13 5.09 -7.10
N LEU A 100 8.12 5.07 -6.21
CA LEU A 100 9.25 6.01 -6.26
C LEU A 100 10.13 5.82 -7.49
N LYS A 101 10.41 4.57 -7.88
CA LYS A 101 11.13 4.28 -9.12
C LYS A 101 10.38 4.78 -10.35
N ALA A 102 9.07 4.56 -10.43
CA ALA A 102 8.25 5.03 -11.54
C ALA A 102 8.24 6.57 -11.62
N ARG A 103 8.08 7.26 -10.48
CA ARG A 103 8.15 8.74 -10.40
C ARG A 103 9.51 9.27 -10.85
N ASN A 104 10.61 8.65 -10.42
CA ASN A 104 11.96 9.06 -10.81
C ASN A 104 12.19 8.90 -12.32
N ILE A 105 11.78 7.77 -12.91
CA ILE A 105 11.85 7.54 -14.36
C ILE A 105 11.06 8.61 -15.13
N LEU A 106 9.84 8.93 -14.68
CA LEU A 106 9.01 9.96 -15.31
C LEU A 106 9.68 11.34 -15.23
N SER A 107 10.22 11.71 -14.07
CA SER A 107 10.93 12.98 -13.88
C SER A 107 12.16 13.10 -14.79
N ASN A 108 12.90 12.00 -15.00
CA ASN A 108 14.07 12.02 -15.87
C ASN A 108 13.68 12.13 -17.35
N LYS A 109 12.56 11.53 -17.76
CA LYS A 109 12.06 11.64 -19.15
C LYS A 109 11.57 13.04 -19.49
N THR A 110 10.99 13.77 -18.54
CA THR A 110 10.53 15.16 -18.76
C THR A 110 11.67 16.18 -18.82
N ASN A 111 12.86 15.85 -18.29
CA ASN A 111 14.04 16.73 -18.30
C ASN A 111 14.91 16.59 -19.56
N CYS A 112 14.50 15.79 -20.55
CA CYS A 112 15.23 15.57 -21.81
C CYS A 112 14.54 16.19 -23.04
N ASN A 113 13.62 17.16 -22.85
CA ASN A 113 12.98 17.90 -23.94
C ASN A 113 13.39 19.38 -23.91
#